data_AF-A0A0F9M4K5-F1
#
_entry.id   AF-A0A0F9M4K5-F1
#
_cell.length_a   1.000
_cell.length_b   1.000
_cell.length_c   1.000
_cell.angle_alpha   90.00
_cell.angle_beta   90.00
_cell.angle_gamma   90.00
#
_symmetry.space_group_name_H-M   'P 1'
#
loop_
_entity.id
_entity.type
_entity.pdbx_description
1 polymer ?
#
loop_
_entity_poly.entity_id
_entity_poly.type
_entity_poly.pdbx_seq_one_letter_code
_entity_poly.pdbx_strand_id
1 'polypeptide(L)' 'MGLGPAMRVRVTTPPWAGQLGTIESIDGAYHIVRLDSSEHEDDVQELYLCEFEAVEEEEGDVGLVHKASQG' A
#
# COMPACT_ATOMS: atom_id res chain seq x y z
N MET A 1 -11.69 12.05 -3.13
CA MET A 1 -10.65 11.19 -3.74
C MET A 1 -10.38 10.10 -2.72
N GLY A 2 -10.63 8.82 -3.01
CA GLY A 2 -10.63 7.74 -2.01
C GLY A 2 -9.64 6.62 -2.38
N LEU A 3 -9.20 5.85 -1.38
CA LEU A 3 -8.34 4.68 -1.56
C LEU A 3 -9.10 3.57 -2.26
N GLY A 4 -8.50 3.04 -3.33
CA GLY A 4 -9.10 2.09 -4.26
C GLY A 4 -8.37 0.73 -4.30
N PRO A 5 -8.91 -0.25 -5.03
CA PRO A 5 -8.24 -1.52 -5.27
C PRO A 5 -6.85 -1.34 -5.92
N ALA A 6 -5.97 -2.31 -5.71
CA ALA A 6 -4.56 -2.33 -6.10
C ALA A 6 -3.66 -1.27 -5.44
N MET A 7 -4.18 -0.43 -4.55
CA MET A 7 -3.34 0.51 -3.79
C MET A 7 -2.64 -0.19 -2.64
N ARG A 8 -1.37 0.17 -2.43
CA ARG A 8 -0.59 -0.27 -1.27
C ARG A 8 -0.94 0.54 -0.03
N VAL A 9 -1.06 -0.15 1.09
CA VAL A 9 -1.43 0.45 2.38
C VAL A 9 -0.58 -0.12 3.51
N ARG A 10 -0.47 0.65 4.59
CA ARG A 10 0.14 0.23 5.85
C ARG A 10 -0.91 0.25 6.94
N VAL A 11 -1.10 -0.87 7.63
CA VAL A 11 -2.03 -0.94 8.76
C VAL A 11 -1.48 -0.15 9.93
N THR A 12 -2.32 0.67 10.57
CA THR A 12 -1.96 1.53 11.70
C THR A 12 -2.53 1.03 13.03
N THR A 13 -3.46 0.08 13.00
CA THR A 13 -4.12 -0.48 14.19
C THR A 13 -3.63 -1.90 14.53
N PRO A 14 -3.48 -2.25 15.82
CA PRO A 14 -3.14 -3.61 16.23
C PRO A 14 -4.23 -4.63 15.86
N PRO A 15 -3.90 -5.93 15.69
CA PRO A 15 -2.58 -6.55 15.87
C PRO A 15 -1.62 -6.42 14.67
N TRP A 16 -2.09 -5.97 13.51
CA TRP A 16 -1.28 -5.89 12.29
C TRP A 16 -0.60 -4.53 12.08
N ALA A 17 -0.55 -3.68 13.12
CA ALA A 17 0.06 -2.36 13.05
C ALA A 17 1.50 -2.43 12.50
N GLY A 18 1.76 -1.65 11.45
CA GLY A 18 3.04 -1.61 10.73
C GLY A 18 3.15 -2.61 9.58
N GLN A 19 2.22 -3.56 9.43
CA GLN A 19 2.21 -4.47 8.29
C GLN A 19 1.75 -3.75 7.02
N LEU A 20 2.40 -4.10 5.91
CA LEU A 20 2.03 -3.64 4.59
C LEU A 20 1.01 -4.60 3.97
N GLY A 21 0.19 -4.08 3.07
CA GLY A 21 -0.75 -4.88 2.29
C GLY A 21 -1.27 -4.14 1.07
N THR A 22 -2.10 -4.82 0.31
CA THR A 22 -2.73 -4.31 -0.91
C THR A 22 -4.24 -4.41 -0.81
N ILE A 23 -4.97 -3.35 -1.15
CA ILE A 23 -6.44 -3.39 -1.23
C ILE A 23 -6.85 -4.26 -2.42
N GLU A 24 -7.54 -5.36 -2.19
CA GLU A 24 -8.08 -6.23 -3.25
C GLU A 24 -9.47 -5.78 -3.70
N SER A 25 -10.32 -5.40 -2.75
CA SER A 25 -11.68 -4.97 -3.05
C SER A 25 -12.24 -4.08 -1.93
N ILE A 26 -13.41 -3.51 -2.17
CA ILE A 26 -14.10 -2.62 -1.23
C ILE A 26 -15.54 -3.10 -1.10
N ASP A 27 -15.94 -3.47 0.11
CA ASP A 27 -17.31 -3.87 0.42
C ASP A 27 -17.94 -2.84 1.37
N GLY A 28 -18.74 -1.94 0.78
CA GLY A 28 -19.38 -0.86 1.54
C GLY A 28 -18.38 0.10 2.19
N ALA A 29 -18.23 0.00 3.51
CA ALA A 29 -17.32 0.83 4.31
C ALA A 29 -15.97 0.15 4.63
N TYR A 30 -15.83 -1.12 4.26
CA TYR A 30 -14.65 -1.94 4.52
C TYR A 30 -13.79 -2.05 3.27
N HIS A 31 -12.48 -2.11 3.49
CA HIS A 31 -11.48 -2.40 2.49
C HIS A 31 -10.90 -3.78 2.78
N ILE A 32 -10.95 -4.64 1.78
CA ILE A 32 -10.39 -5.99 1.84
C ILE A 32 -8.92 -5.86 1.51
N VAL A 33 -8.06 -5.90 2.54
CA VAL A 33 -6.61 -5.71 2.42
C VAL A 33 -5.91 -7.05 2.59
N ARG A 34 -5.20 -7.49 1.56
CA ARG A 34 -4.30 -8.64 1.65
C ARG A 34 -2.96 -8.17 2.21
N LEU A 35 -2.55 -8.70 3.36
CA LEU A 35 -1.30 -8.34 4.01
C LEU A 35 -0.11 -9.04 3.34
N ASP A 36 1.04 -8.37 3.28
CA ASP A 36 2.27 -8.88 2.67
C ASP A 36 2.99 -9.91 3.58
N SER A 37 2.54 -10.05 4.84
CA SER A 37 3.22 -10.87 5.84
C SER A 37 3.10 -12.36 5.51
N SER A 38 4.25 -13.01 5.47
CA SER A 38 4.52 -14.16 4.61
C SER A 38 4.34 -15.53 5.27
N GLU A 39 3.52 -15.64 6.32
CA GLU A 39 3.28 -16.93 6.98
C GLU A 39 2.06 -17.68 6.45
N HIS A 40 1.04 -16.98 5.92
CA HIS A 40 -0.11 -17.60 5.27
C HIS A 40 -0.49 -16.77 4.03
N GLU A 41 -0.57 -17.40 2.86
CA GLU A 41 -0.94 -16.76 1.59
C GLU A 41 -2.41 -16.26 1.55
N ASP A 42 -3.14 -16.41 2.65
CA ASP A 42 -4.57 -16.12 2.81
C ASP A 42 -4.89 -15.07 3.90
N ASP A 43 -3.91 -14.33 4.43
CA ASP A 43 -4.14 -13.25 5.42
C ASP A 43 -4.80 -12.01 4.77
N VAL A 44 -6.10 -12.14 4.51
CA VAL A 44 -6.98 -11.09 3.98
C VAL A 44 -7.79 -10.47 5.12
N GLN A 45 -7.54 -9.19 5.37
CA GLN A 45 -8.15 -8.45 6.48
C GLN A 45 -9.17 -7.42 6.00
N GLU A 46 -10.35 -7.44 6.62
CA GLU A 46 -11.37 -6.40 6.44
C GLU A 46 -11.04 -5.23 7.37
N LEU A 47 -10.61 -4.10 6.80
CA LEU A 47 -10.18 -2.93 7.55
C LEU A 47 -10.98 -1.70 7.15
N TYR A 48 -11.29 -0.83 8.11
CA TYR A 48 -11.83 0.49 7.80
C TYR A 48 -10.76 1.43 7.26
N LEU A 49 -11.17 2.44 6.51
CA LEU A 49 -10.28 3.48 5.98
C LEU A 49 -9.41 4.17 7.05
N CYS A 50 -9.82 4.19 8.32
CA CYS A 50 -9.05 4.76 9.43
C CYS A 50 -8.04 3.80 10.07
N GLU A 51 -8.03 2.54 9.66
CA GLU A 51 -7.17 1.48 10.21
C GLU A 51 -5.90 1.25 9.41
N PHE A 52 -5.76 1.93 8.28
CA PHE A 52 -4.57 1.91 7.45
C PHE A 52 -4.37 3.26 6.76
N GLU A 53 -3.16 3.48 6.28
CA GLU A 53 -2.79 4.65 5.48
C GLU A 53 -2.28 4.18 4.11
N ALA A 54 -2.50 4.98 3.06
CA ALA A 54 -1.85 4.72 1.78
C ALA A 54 -0.34 4.85 1.91
N VAL A 55 0.37 3.93 1.25
CA VAL A 55 1.81 3.99 1.11
C VAL A 55 2.10 4.50 -0.29
N GLU A 56 2.80 5.61 -0.39
CA GLU A 56 3.32 6.11 -1.67
C GLU A 56 4.36 5.09 -2.15
N GLU A 57 4.10 4.45 -3.29
CA GLU A 57 5.14 3.72 -3.99
C GLU A 57 6.10 4.76 -4.57
N GLU A 58 7.34 4.80 -4.08
CA GLU A 58 8.42 5.40 -4.85
C GLU A 58 8.53 4.62 -6.17
N GLU A 59 7.83 5.09 -7.22
CA GLU A 59 8.34 4.95 -8.57
C GLU A 59 9.78 5.46 -8.50
N GLY A 60 10.74 4.58 -8.75
CA GLY A 60 12.15 4.94 -8.75
C GLY A 60 12.34 6.27 -9.46
N ASP A 61 12.94 7.21 -8.73
CA ASP A 61 13.46 8.45 -9.28
C ASP A 61 14.36 8.07 -10.45
N VAL A 62 13.88 8.26 -11.68
CA VAL A 62 14.74 8.17 -12.86
C VAL A 62 15.64 9.38 -12.76
N GLY A 63 16.78 9.20 -12.10
CA GLY A 63 17.90 10.13 -12.15
C GLY A 63 18.25 10.37 -13.61
N LEU A 64 17.72 11.45 -14.19
CA LEU A 64 18.17 11.97 -15.47
C LEU A 64 19.56 12.55 -15.23
N VAL A 65 20.56 11.69 -15.33
CA VAL A 65 21.96 12.09 -15.52
C VAL A 65 22.05 12.86 -16.83
N HIS A 66 21.88 14.18 -16.77
CA HIS A 66 22.39 15.05 -17.81
C HIS A 66 23.92 15.10 -17.66
N LYS A 67 24.61 14.18 -18.33
CA LYS A 67 25.98 14.41 -18.79
C LYS A 67 25.95 14.73 -20.29
N ALA A 68 26.02 16.01 -20.62
CA ALA A 68 26.52 16.54 -21.89
C ALA A 68 26.89 18.01 -21.65
N SER A 69 28.11 18.26 -21.16
CA SER A 69 29.28 18.74 -21.92
C SER A 69 29.27 20.25 -22.16
N GLN A 70 30.21 20.88 -21.48
CA GLN A 70 30.88 22.14 -21.79
C GLN A 70 31.20 22.22 -23.30
N GLY A 71 30.94 23.38 -23.91
CA GLY A 71 31.25 23.72 -25.31
C GLY A 71 30.82 25.15 -25.63
#